data_AF-A0A4P7RCZ9-F1
#
_entry.id   AF-A0A4P7RCZ9-F1
#
_cell.length_a   1.000
_cell.length_b   1.000
_cell.length_c   1.000
_cell.angle_alpha   90.00
_cell.angle_beta   90.00
_cell.angle_gamma   90.00
#
_symmetry.space_group_name_H-M   'P 1'
#
loop_
_entity.id
_entity.type
_entity.pdbx_description
1 polymer ?
#
loop_
_entity_poly.entity_id
_entity_poly.type
_entity_poly.pdbx_seq_one_letter_code
_entity_poly.pdbx_strand_id
1 'polypeptide(L)' 'MNSSIAHPELFATYKRAKADAAHKFGLISTVANKGPKAVQAAVDTSARADKRRDSFAKKLRALGVVLED' A
#
# COMPACT_ATOMS: atom_id res chain seq x y z
N MET A 1 6.24 -21.39 15.10
CA MET A 1 5.75 -20.00 15.32
C MET A 1 6.96 -19.08 15.50
N ASN A 2 7.46 -18.41 14.45
CA ASN A 2 8.29 -17.18 14.57
C ASN A 2 8.71 -16.54 13.21
N SER A 3 7.85 -16.54 12.19
CA SER A 3 8.28 -16.12 10.84
C SER A 3 8.17 -14.62 10.57
N SER A 4 7.48 -13.84 11.42
CA SER A 4 7.32 -12.39 11.24
C SER A 4 8.66 -11.63 11.29
N ILE A 5 9.67 -12.23 11.94
CA ILE A 5 11.03 -11.66 12.09
C ILE A 5 11.99 -12.17 10.99
N ALA A 6 11.60 -13.11 10.13
CA ALA A 6 12.51 -13.69 9.14
C ALA A 6 12.97 -12.69 8.07
N HIS A 7 12.19 -11.64 7.81
CA HIS A 7 12.49 -10.62 6.78
C HIS A 7 12.11 -9.20 7.25
N PRO A 8 12.82 -8.64 8.24
CA PRO A 8 12.44 -7.39 8.91
C PRO A 8 12.41 -6.19 7.95
N GLU A 9 13.32 -6.13 6.98
CA GLU A 9 13.38 -5.05 5.99
C GLU A 9 12.23 -5.08 4.99
N LEU A 10 11.89 -6.27 4.49
CA LEU A 10 10.77 -6.45 3.56
C LEU A 10 9.44 -6.14 4.26
N PHE A 11 9.31 -6.55 5.52
CA PHE A 11 8.12 -6.26 6.33
C PHE A 11 8.01 -4.76 6.66
N ALA A 12 9.12 -4.09 6.99
CA ALA A 12 9.15 -2.64 7.16
C ALA A 12 8.78 -1.90 5.86
N THR A 13 9.26 -2.39 4.71
CA THR A 13 8.92 -1.85 3.39
C THR A 13 7.43 -2.02 3.08
N TYR A 14 6.86 -3.20 3.39
CA TYR A 14 5.43 -3.43 3.28
C TYR A 14 4.62 -2.48 4.17
N LYS A 15 5.01 -2.27 5.43
CA LYS A 15 4.34 -1.32 6.34
C LYS A 15 4.35 0.11 5.79
N ARG A 16 5.50 0.57 5.26
CA ARG A 16 5.58 1.89 4.60
C ARG A 16 4.70 1.97 3.37
N ALA A 17 4.65 0.91 2.54
CA ALA A 17 3.78 0.85 1.37
C ALA A 17 2.29 0.85 1.76
N LYS A 18 1.90 0.15 2.84
CA LYS A 18 0.53 0.16 3.39
C LYS A 18 0.14 1.57 3.86
N ALA A 19 1.02 2.26 4.59
CA ALA A 19 0.79 3.64 5.02
C ALA A 19 0.68 4.63 3.86
N ASP A 20 1.55 4.51 2.85
CA ASP A 20 1.51 5.34 1.64
C ASP A 20 0.23 5.12 0.82
N ALA A 21 -0.23 3.88 0.69
CA ALA A 21 -1.49 3.57 0.04
C ALA A 21 -2.69 4.21 0.77
N ALA A 22 -2.76 4.08 2.09
CA ALA A 22 -3.79 4.71 2.91
C ALA A 22 -3.77 6.25 2.79
N HIS A 23 -2.57 6.85 2.81
CA HIS A 23 -2.41 8.29 2.65
C HIS A 23 -2.91 8.77 1.27
N LYS A 24 -2.51 8.12 0.18
CA LYS A 24 -2.93 8.48 -1.18
C LYS A 24 -4.41 8.27 -1.43
N PHE A 25 -5.01 7.24 -0.83
CA PHE A 25 -6.45 7.06 -0.84
C PHE A 25 -7.15 8.25 -0.16
N GLY A 26 -6.66 8.67 1.01
CA GLY A 26 -7.17 9.84 1.72
C GLY A 26 -7.07 11.15 0.91
N LEU A 27 -6.07 11.30 0.03
CA LEU A 27 -5.94 12.47 -0.82
C LEU A 27 -7.05 12.62 -1.86
N ILE A 28 -7.76 11.54 -2.23
CA ILE A 28 -8.86 11.60 -3.20
C ILE A 28 -9.94 12.58 -2.75
N SER A 29 -10.35 12.53 -1.47
CA SER A 29 -11.35 13.46 -0.93
C SER A 29 -10.84 14.90 -0.88
N THR A 30 -9.54 15.10 -0.65
CA THR A 30 -8.92 16.44 -0.59
C THR A 30 -8.91 17.15 -1.94
N VAL A 31 -8.86 16.39 -3.04
CA VAL A 31 -8.86 16.96 -4.40
C VAL A 31 -10.25 17.00 -5.03
N ALA A 32 -11.31 16.62 -4.31
CA ALA A 32 -12.68 16.62 -4.80
C ALA A 32 -13.09 18.00 -5.35
N ASN A 33 -12.68 19.08 -4.67
CA ASN A 33 -12.98 20.46 -5.06
C ASN A 33 -12.16 20.96 -6.29
N LYS A 34 -11.19 20.18 -6.77
CA LYS A 34 -10.33 20.54 -7.92
C LYS A 34 -10.87 20.03 -9.26
N GLY A 35 -12.01 19.34 -9.24
CA GLY A 35 -12.70 18.83 -10.43
C GLY A 35 -12.34 17.40 -10.83
N PRO A 36 -13.06 16.81 -11.80
CA PRO A 36 -13.04 15.37 -12.08
C PRO A 36 -11.68 14.84 -12.56
N LYS A 37 -10.92 15.64 -13.32
CA LYS A 37 -9.57 15.25 -13.76
C LYS A 37 -8.59 15.10 -12.59
N ALA A 38 -8.69 15.96 -11.59
CA ALA A 38 -7.84 15.89 -10.39
C ALA A 38 -8.19 14.66 -9.53
N VAL A 39 -9.49 14.38 -9.40
CA VAL A 39 -9.97 13.16 -8.73
C VAL A 39 -9.47 11.90 -9.44
N GLN A 40 -9.59 11.84 -10.77
CA GLN A 40 -9.10 10.69 -11.55
C GLN A 40 -7.59 10.48 -11.36
N ALA A 41 -6.79 11.55 -11.41
CA ALA A 41 -5.35 11.46 -11.18
C ALA A 41 -5.00 10.97 -9.77
N ALA A 42 -5.76 11.38 -8.74
CA ALA A 42 -5.59 10.90 -7.38
C ALA A 42 -5.99 9.42 -7.24
N VAL A 43 -7.08 9.00 -7.88
CA VAL A 43 -7.51 7.59 -7.95
C VAL A 43 -6.43 6.73 -8.60
N ASP A 44 -5.90 7.13 -9.75
CA ASP A 44 -4.85 6.40 -10.46
C ASP A 44 -3.57 6.28 -9.62
N THR A 45 -3.25 7.34 -8.87
CA THR A 45 -2.10 7.38 -7.96
C THR A 45 -2.31 6.46 -6.76
N SER A 46 -3.52 6.42 -6.19
CA SER A 46 -3.90 5.49 -5.12
C SER A 46 -3.80 4.05 -5.60
N ALA A 47 -4.36 3.73 -6.78
CA ALA A 47 -4.34 2.39 -7.34
C ALA A 47 -2.90 1.89 -7.60
N ARG A 48 -1.98 2.76 -8.01
CA ARG A 48 -0.55 2.41 -8.15
C ARG A 48 0.11 2.11 -6.80
N ALA A 49 -0.27 2.82 -5.74
CA ALA A 49 0.22 2.57 -4.39
C ALA A 49 -0.30 1.24 -3.83
N ASP A 50 -1.57 0.91 -4.06
CA ASP A 50 -2.15 -0.39 -3.71
C ASP A 50 -1.42 -1.53 -4.40
N LYS A 51 -1.18 -1.44 -5.73
CA LYS A 51 -0.39 -2.45 -6.47
C LYS A 51 1.01 -2.64 -5.88
N ARG A 52 1.65 -1.57 -5.40
CA ARG A 52 2.96 -1.64 -4.75
C ARG A 52 2.88 -2.34 -3.40
N ARG A 53 1.90 -2.02 -2.56
CA ARG A 53 1.61 -2.74 -1.30
C ARG A 53 1.40 -4.23 -1.57
N ASP A 54 0.57 -4.56 -2.55
CA ASP A 54 0.20 -5.94 -2.87
C ASP A 54 1.38 -6.75 -3.41
N SER A 55 2.28 -6.11 -4.16
CA SER A 55 3.54 -6.73 -4.61
C SER A 55 4.42 -7.13 -3.42
N PHE A 56 4.57 -6.27 -2.41
CA PHE A 56 5.31 -6.61 -1.20
C PHE A 56 4.57 -7.67 -0.36
N ALA A 57 3.24 -7.59 -0.27
CA ALA A 57 2.43 -8.58 0.40
C ALA A 57 2.60 -9.97 -0.22
N LYS A 58 2.58 -10.06 -1.55
CA LYS A 58 2.83 -11.30 -2.30
C LYS A 58 4.22 -11.89 -2.00
N LYS A 59 5.26 -11.04 -1.96
CA LYS A 59 6.62 -11.48 -1.60
C LYS A 59 6.67 -12.04 -0.18
N LEU A 60 6.04 -11.38 0.78
CA LEU A 60 5.98 -11.84 2.17
C LEU A 60 5.21 -13.17 2.30
N ARG A 61 4.07 -13.32 1.61
CA ARG A 61 3.30 -14.58 1.59
C ARG A 61 4.10 -15.72 0.96
N ALA A 62 4.87 -15.47 -0.09
CA ALA A 62 5.75 -16.47 -0.71
C ALA A 62 6.87 -16.94 0.24
N LEU A 63 7.25 -16.11 1.22
CA LEU A 63 8.20 -16.43 2.27
C LEU A 63 7.52 -17.05 3.51
N GLY A 64 6.23 -17.39 3.43
CA GLY A 64 5.47 -17.97 4.54
C GLY A 64 5.14 -16.99 5.66
N VAL A 65 5.28 -15.68 5.43
CA VAL A 65 4.87 -14.66 6.38
C VAL A 65 3.36 -14.45 6.27
N VAL A 66 2.66 -14.70 7.37
CA VAL A 66 1.24 -14.36 7.51
C VAL A 66 1.13 -12.86 7.74
N LEU A 67 0.37 -12.19 6.89
CA LEU A 67 0.06 -10.77 7.02
C LEU A 67 -1.34 -10.67 7.61
N GLU A 68 -1.46 -9.93 8.72
CA GLU A 68 -2.78 -9.49 9.20
C GLU A 68 -3.27 -8.38 8.26
N ASP A 69 -4.46 -8.59 7.69
CA ASP A 69 -5.11 -7.65 6.78
C ASP A 69 -5.44 -6.32 7.49
#